data_AF-A0A1E5Q5I0-F1
#
_entry.id   AF-A0A1E5Q5I0-F1
#
_cell.length_a   1.000
_cell.length_b   1.000
_cell.length_c   1.000
_cell.angle_alpha   90.00
_cell.angle_beta   90.00
_cell.angle_gamma   90.00
#
_symmetry.space_group_name_H-M   'P 1'
#
loop_
_entity.id
_entity.type
_entity.pdbx_description
1 polymer ?
#
loop_
_entity_poly.entity_id
_entity_poly.type
_entity_poly.pdbx_seq_one_letter_code
_entity_poly.pdbx_strand_id
1 'polypeptide(L)'
;MAAAVDSAATMASQAERVVAQEGCVENGEGSGSTGHVPVFGAFDDLGLTGRDVAELVGVTPPTVSKWRSAKVRIPNEKLAFLTLVLAHLLDEADMGCTMNVEGPIDTMHGRGPIEAARAGLAYQDVLNRDLPVSDVRAAAQRFRAWWESGHAQKLQDKRFSPPASADILRALQNMRKKR
;
A
#
# COMPACT_ATOMS: atom_id res chain seq x y z
N MET A 1 54.50 -19.74 51.78
CA MET A 1 54.25 -18.69 52.80
C MET A 1 53.88 -17.42 52.07
N ALA A 2 52.92 -16.62 52.59
CA ALA A 2 52.47 -15.29 52.14
C ALA A 2 52.08 -15.16 50.63
N ALA A 3 50.86 -14.84 50.19
CA ALA A 3 49.79 -13.92 50.64
C ALA A 3 49.97 -12.43 50.25
N ALA A 4 49.02 -11.95 49.42
CA ALA A 4 48.39 -10.61 49.43
C ALA A 4 49.28 -9.39 49.05
N VAL A 5 48.87 -8.12 48.85
CA VAL A 5 47.62 -7.30 48.85
C VAL A 5 47.96 -6.01 48.01
N ASP A 6 47.09 -5.17 47.42
CA ASP A 6 45.69 -5.24 46.97
C ASP A 6 45.34 -4.02 46.03
N SER A 7 44.08 -3.91 45.56
CA SER A 7 43.30 -2.70 45.22
C SER A 7 43.95 -1.35 44.81
N ALA A 8 43.56 -0.85 43.62
CA ALA A 8 43.18 0.55 43.30
C ALA A 8 42.82 0.70 41.81
N ALA A 9 41.91 1.57 41.34
CA ALA A 9 40.80 2.27 42.01
C ALA A 9 39.75 2.69 40.96
N THR A 10 38.48 2.76 41.39
CA THR A 10 37.34 3.28 40.63
C THR A 10 37.54 4.73 40.17
N MET A 11 37.30 5.00 38.89
CA MET A 11 37.02 6.35 38.37
C MET A 11 35.70 6.32 37.60
N ALA A 12 34.61 6.59 38.32
CA ALA A 12 33.35 6.99 37.73
C ALA A 12 33.42 8.49 37.43
N SER A 13 32.93 8.93 36.26
CA SER A 13 32.49 10.30 36.10
C SER A 13 31.35 10.37 35.08
N GLN A 14 30.19 10.79 35.57
CA GLN A 14 29.02 11.12 34.75
C GLN A 14 29.25 12.48 34.08
N ALA A 15 28.73 12.65 32.86
CA ALA A 15 28.36 13.98 32.36
C ALA A 15 27.29 13.85 31.27
N GLU A 16 26.09 14.34 31.56
CA GLU A 16 25.05 14.59 30.55
C GLU A 16 25.49 15.69 29.58
N ARG A 17 25.08 15.59 28.30
CA ARG A 17 24.34 16.64 27.55
C ARG A 17 24.05 16.15 26.12
N VAL A 18 22.77 16.07 25.74
CA VAL A 18 21.98 17.12 25.05
C VAL A 18 22.41 17.33 23.59
N VAL A 19 21.52 16.86 22.70
CA VAL A 19 21.12 17.42 21.40
C VAL A 19 22.19 18.04 20.47
N ALA A 20 22.45 17.31 19.38
CA ALA A 20 22.63 17.81 18.01
C ALA A 20 22.18 16.64 17.11
N GLN A 21 21.16 16.66 16.25
CA GLN A 21 20.47 17.72 15.49
C GLN A 21 21.38 18.71 14.77
N GLU A 22 21.99 18.23 13.69
CA GLU A 22 22.37 18.92 12.45
C GLU A 22 22.89 17.84 11.48
N GLY A 23 22.54 17.77 10.20
CA GLY A 23 21.51 18.49 9.44
C GLY A 23 21.44 17.93 8.01
N CYS A 24 20.26 18.01 7.38
CA CYS A 24 20.12 17.90 5.92
C CYS A 24 18.84 18.64 5.49
N VAL A 25 19.04 19.91 5.15
CA VAL A 25 18.19 20.76 4.30
C VAL A 25 19.13 21.08 3.11
N GLU A 26 18.73 21.11 1.84
CA GLU A 26 17.52 21.70 1.25
C GLU A 26 17.11 21.05 -0.10
N ASN A 27 15.81 21.21 -0.40
CA ASN A 27 15.18 21.56 -1.69
C ASN A 27 15.64 20.91 -3.01
N GLY A 28 14.69 20.20 -3.64
CA GLY A 28 14.72 19.85 -5.06
C GLY A 28 13.39 19.23 -5.49
N GLU A 29 12.54 19.99 -6.19
CA GLU A 29 11.33 19.45 -6.81
C GLU A 29 11.71 18.54 -7.99
N GLY A 30 11.36 17.26 -7.93
CA GLY A 30 11.60 16.33 -9.03
C GLY A 30 11.54 14.87 -8.62
N SER A 31 10.43 14.20 -8.94
CA SER A 31 10.23 12.74 -8.86
C SER A 31 10.58 12.11 -7.50
N GLY A 32 9.62 12.15 -6.56
CA GLY A 32 9.76 11.53 -5.25
C GLY A 32 9.79 10.00 -5.31
N SER A 33 10.98 9.40 -5.47
CA SER A 33 11.21 7.99 -5.19
C SER A 33 11.14 7.73 -3.68
N THR A 34 9.90 7.70 -3.17
CA THR A 34 9.62 7.20 -1.83
C THR A 34 10.17 5.78 -1.69
N GLY A 35 10.58 5.39 -0.47
CA GLY A 35 10.96 4.01 -0.13
C GLY A 35 9.73 3.10 -0.14
N HIS A 36 9.13 2.93 -1.32
CA HIS A 36 7.77 2.48 -1.49
C HIS A 36 7.70 0.96 -1.53
N VAL A 37 6.83 0.39 -0.70
CA VAL A 37 6.48 -1.03 -0.81
C VAL A 37 5.67 -1.20 -2.10
N PRO A 38 6.10 -2.05 -3.06
CA PRO A 38 5.53 -2.10 -4.41
C PRO A 38 4.00 -2.23 -4.46
N VAL A 39 3.43 -3.00 -3.53
CA VAL A 39 1.98 -3.18 -3.38
C VAL A 39 1.21 -1.85 -3.26
N PHE A 40 1.78 -0.81 -2.65
CA PHE A 40 1.11 0.49 -2.53
C PHE A 40 1.15 1.28 -3.84
N GLY A 41 2.19 1.13 -4.66
CA GLY A 41 2.28 1.76 -5.98
C GLY A 41 1.18 1.19 -6.88
N ALA A 42 1.13 -0.14 -6.98
CA ALA A 42 0.10 -0.85 -7.71
C ALA A 42 -1.32 -0.53 -7.22
N PHE A 43 -1.52 -0.31 -5.91
CA PHE A 43 -2.81 0.18 -5.40
C PHE A 43 -3.12 1.61 -5.82
N ASP A 44 -2.15 2.52 -5.79
CA ASP A 44 -2.36 3.91 -6.25
C ASP A 44 -2.62 3.95 -7.77
N ASP A 45 -1.99 3.06 -8.57
CA ASP A 45 -2.26 2.86 -10.00
C ASP A 45 -3.69 2.34 -10.26
N LEU A 46 -4.19 1.45 -9.40
CA LEU A 46 -5.60 1.01 -9.37
C LEU A 46 -6.54 2.03 -8.67
N GLY A 47 -6.02 3.20 -8.29
CA GLY A 47 -6.76 4.31 -7.68
C GLY A 47 -7.18 4.10 -6.22
N LEU A 48 -6.76 3.02 -5.55
CA LEU A 48 -7.06 2.74 -4.14
C LEU A 48 -6.39 3.76 -3.22
N THR A 49 -7.19 4.39 -2.37
CA THR A 49 -6.68 5.38 -1.42
C THR A 49 -6.09 4.71 -0.19
N GLY A 50 -5.23 5.43 0.54
CA GLY A 50 -4.76 5.00 1.87
C GLY A 50 -5.89 4.75 2.89
N ARG A 51 -7.10 5.26 2.66
CA ARG A 51 -8.30 4.96 3.45
C ARG A 51 -8.87 3.58 3.11
N ASP A 52 -8.97 3.25 1.83
CA ASP A 52 -9.42 1.92 1.36
C ASP A 52 -8.46 0.83 1.87
N VAL A 53 -7.14 1.08 1.75
CA VAL A 53 -6.09 0.20 2.30
C VAL A 53 -6.22 0.03 3.82
N ALA A 54 -6.51 1.11 4.55
CA ALA A 54 -6.67 1.06 6.01
C ALA A 54 -7.88 0.21 6.43
N GLU A 55 -8.99 0.31 5.69
CA GLU A 55 -10.19 -0.50 5.86
C GLU A 55 -9.88 -1.99 5.60
N LEU A 56 -9.26 -2.31 4.47
CA LEU A 56 -8.85 -3.68 4.10
C LEU A 56 -8.05 -4.40 5.20
N VAL A 57 -7.04 -3.73 5.78
CA VAL A 57 -6.17 -4.32 6.80
C VAL A 57 -6.63 -4.08 8.25
N GLY A 58 -7.78 -3.45 8.47
CA GLY A 58 -8.30 -3.12 9.80
C GLY A 58 -7.31 -2.29 10.63
N VAL A 59 -6.84 -1.17 10.09
CA VAL A 59 -5.99 -0.19 10.79
C VAL A 59 -6.50 1.24 10.57
N THR A 60 -5.89 2.22 11.24
CA THR A 60 -6.18 3.63 10.99
C THR A 60 -5.40 4.17 9.79
N PRO A 61 -5.93 5.11 8.98
CA PRO A 61 -5.20 5.69 7.84
C PRO A 61 -3.80 6.28 8.16
N PRO A 62 -3.55 6.90 9.33
CA PRO A 62 -2.20 7.29 9.74
C PRO A 62 -1.20 6.13 9.84
N THR A 63 -1.66 4.92 10.14
CA THR A 63 -0.81 3.71 10.13
C THR A 63 -0.36 3.38 8.71
N VAL A 64 -1.27 3.43 7.73
CA VAL A 64 -0.95 3.23 6.31
C VAL A 64 0.00 4.33 5.80
N SER A 65 -0.20 5.58 6.22
CA SER A 65 0.74 6.68 5.89
C SER A 65 2.16 6.44 6.43
N LYS A 66 2.29 5.92 7.66
CA LYS A 66 3.59 5.52 8.23
C LYS A 66 4.23 4.34 7.48
N TRP A 67 3.43 3.40 6.98
CA TRP A 67 3.92 2.30 6.13
C TRP A 67 4.41 2.79 4.76
N ARG A 68 3.61 3.63 4.06
CA ARG A 68 3.99 4.21 2.75
C ARG A 68 5.25 5.08 2.81
N SER A 69 5.49 5.72 3.96
CA SER A 69 6.71 6.53 4.20
C SER A 69 7.86 5.74 4.83
N ALA A 70 7.78 4.41 4.90
CA ALA A 70 8.75 3.50 5.53
C ALA A 70 9.09 3.79 7.01
N LYS A 71 8.35 4.69 7.68
CA LYS A 71 8.55 5.08 9.09
C LYS A 71 8.19 3.95 10.06
N VAL A 72 7.38 2.98 9.64
CA VAL A 72 7.01 1.79 10.39
C VAL A 72 6.96 0.60 9.43
N ARG A 73 7.53 -0.55 9.84
CA ARG A 73 7.47 -1.79 9.05
C ARG A 73 6.04 -2.36 9.02
N ILE A 74 5.62 -2.85 7.86
CA ILE A 74 4.36 -3.59 7.71
C ILE A 74 4.52 -5.00 8.31
N PRO A 75 3.56 -5.51 9.10
CA PRO A 75 3.53 -6.92 9.50
C PRO A 75 3.46 -7.83 8.26
N ASN A 76 4.30 -8.86 8.20
CA ASN A 76 4.40 -9.80 7.08
C ASN A 76 3.04 -10.35 6.62
N GLU A 77 2.20 -10.80 7.57
CA GLU A 77 0.81 -11.26 7.33
C GLU A 77 -0.03 -10.23 6.58
N LYS A 78 0.07 -8.94 6.95
CA LYS A 78 -0.66 -7.85 6.30
C LYS A 78 -0.10 -7.53 4.92
N LEU A 79 1.20 -7.66 4.72
CA LEU A 79 1.84 -7.48 3.40
C LEU A 79 1.42 -8.57 2.42
N ALA A 80 1.47 -9.83 2.83
CA ALA A 80 1.00 -10.96 2.03
C ALA A 80 -0.51 -10.85 1.74
N PHE A 81 -1.33 -10.46 2.72
CA PHE A 81 -2.77 -10.23 2.52
C PHE A 81 -3.05 -9.13 1.49
N LEU A 82 -2.36 -7.99 1.59
CA LEU A 82 -2.47 -6.92 0.60
C LEU A 82 -2.04 -7.38 -0.80
N THR A 83 -1.04 -8.26 -0.89
CA THR A 83 -0.59 -8.83 -2.17
C THR A 83 -1.68 -9.72 -2.79
N LEU A 84 -2.35 -10.56 -1.99
CA LEU A 84 -3.49 -11.36 -2.45
C LEU A 84 -4.68 -10.50 -2.91
N VAL A 85 -4.97 -9.39 -2.20
CA VAL A 85 -6.01 -8.42 -2.62
C VAL A 85 -5.61 -7.76 -3.95
N LEU A 86 -4.34 -7.40 -4.14
CA LEU A 86 -3.86 -6.83 -5.40
C LEU A 86 -3.98 -7.81 -6.57
N ALA A 87 -3.56 -9.07 -6.40
CA ALA A 87 -3.71 -10.11 -7.42
C ALA A 87 -5.18 -10.28 -7.83
N HIS A 88 -6.07 -10.42 -6.84
CA HIS A 88 -7.50 -10.53 -7.07
C HIS A 88 -8.08 -9.34 -7.85
N LEU A 89 -7.73 -8.10 -7.49
CA LEU A 89 -8.21 -6.91 -8.20
C LEU A 89 -7.73 -6.85 -9.67
N LEU A 90 -6.58 -7.43 -9.98
CA LEU A 90 -6.05 -7.51 -11.34
C LEU A 90 -6.73 -8.60 -12.17
N ASP A 91 -7.08 -9.73 -11.57
CA ASP A 91 -7.87 -10.78 -12.23
C ASP A 91 -9.26 -10.27 -12.64
N GLU A 92 -9.91 -9.50 -11.74
CA GLU A 92 -11.21 -8.87 -12.00
C GLU A 92 -11.14 -7.78 -13.07
N ALA A 93 -10.06 -6.98 -13.09
CA ALA A 93 -9.85 -5.97 -14.12
C ALA A 93 -9.72 -6.62 -15.52
N ASP A 94 -9.02 -7.75 -15.64
CA ASP A 94 -8.95 -8.52 -16.89
C ASP A 94 -10.32 -9.07 -17.30
N MET A 95 -11.08 -9.66 -16.38
CA MET A 95 -12.44 -10.14 -16.66
C MET A 95 -13.35 -8.99 -17.13
N GLY A 96 -13.29 -7.84 -16.48
CA GLY A 96 -14.00 -6.62 -16.92
C GLY A 96 -13.59 -6.15 -18.32
N CYS A 97 -12.30 -6.19 -18.67
CA CYS A 97 -11.83 -5.86 -20.01
C CYS A 97 -12.27 -6.85 -21.09
N THR A 98 -12.35 -8.16 -20.78
CA THR A 98 -12.76 -9.18 -21.76
C THR A 98 -14.26 -9.19 -22.07
N MET A 99 -15.11 -8.71 -21.17
CA MET A 99 -16.57 -8.75 -21.33
C MET A 99 -17.17 -7.48 -21.94
N ASN A 100 -16.48 -6.34 -21.90
CA ASN A 100 -16.98 -5.04 -22.37
C ASN A 100 -16.54 -4.68 -23.81
N VAL A 101 -16.50 -5.66 -24.72
CA VAL A 101 -16.04 -5.47 -26.12
C VAL A 101 -17.15 -4.90 -27.02
N GLU A 102 -17.64 -3.70 -26.70
CA GLU A 102 -18.52 -2.89 -27.55
C GLU A 102 -18.04 -1.43 -27.63
N GLY A 103 -16.92 -1.17 -28.31
CA GLY A 103 -16.43 0.20 -28.52
C GLY A 103 -15.02 0.31 -29.12
N PRO A 104 -14.84 0.85 -30.35
CA PRO A 104 -13.51 0.95 -30.99
C PRO A 104 -12.60 2.10 -30.53
N ILE A 105 -12.91 2.82 -29.44
CA ILE A 105 -12.25 4.09 -29.09
C ILE A 105 -11.85 4.09 -27.61
N ASP A 106 -10.60 4.50 -27.33
CA ASP A 106 -9.96 4.71 -26.02
C ASP A 106 -9.51 3.51 -25.16
N THR A 107 -9.53 2.27 -25.65
CA THR A 107 -8.94 1.11 -24.92
C THR A 107 -7.42 1.23 -24.67
N MET A 108 -6.73 2.13 -25.37
CA MET A 108 -5.26 2.26 -25.33
C MET A 108 -4.76 3.05 -24.11
N HIS A 109 -5.54 3.99 -23.57
CA HIS A 109 -5.15 4.81 -22.42
C HIS A 109 -5.40 4.13 -21.06
N GLY A 110 -6.33 3.17 -20.99
CA GLY A 110 -6.69 2.47 -19.74
C GLY A 110 -5.74 1.33 -19.33
N ARG A 111 -4.88 0.84 -20.24
CA ARG A 111 -4.06 -0.36 -20.00
C ARG A 111 -2.80 -0.09 -19.17
N GLY A 112 -2.23 1.12 -19.29
CA GLY A 112 -0.99 1.51 -18.61
C GLY A 112 -1.01 1.31 -17.08
N PRO A 113 -2.04 1.78 -16.34
CA PRO A 113 -2.11 1.59 -14.89
C PRO A 113 -2.27 0.11 -14.49
N ILE A 114 -3.00 -0.71 -15.26
CA ILE A 114 -3.15 -2.14 -15.00
C ILE A 114 -1.82 -2.87 -15.21
N GLU A 115 -1.09 -2.54 -16.28
CA GLU A 115 0.22 -3.12 -16.57
C GLU A 115 1.29 -2.69 -15.55
N ALA A 116 1.26 -1.43 -15.10
CA ALA A 116 2.10 -0.95 -14.00
C ALA A 116 1.80 -1.70 -12.68
N ALA A 117 0.52 -1.87 -12.35
CA ALA A 117 0.10 -2.62 -11.18
C ALA A 117 0.49 -4.12 -11.24
N ARG A 118 0.48 -4.75 -12.43
CA ARG A 118 1.02 -6.11 -12.66
C ARG A 118 2.53 -6.17 -12.42
N ALA A 119 3.29 -5.20 -12.89
CA ALA A 119 4.73 -5.13 -12.62
C ALA A 119 5.01 -4.95 -11.12
N GLY A 120 4.20 -4.13 -10.42
CA GLY A 120 4.23 -3.96 -8.97
C GLY A 120 3.92 -5.26 -8.21
N LEU A 121 2.91 -6.03 -8.65
CA LEU A 121 2.59 -7.36 -8.10
C LEU A 121 3.75 -8.34 -8.28
N ALA A 122 4.27 -8.48 -9.51
CA ALA A 122 5.37 -9.40 -9.80
C ALA A 122 6.63 -9.10 -8.98
N TYR A 123 6.93 -7.81 -8.75
CA TYR A 123 8.03 -7.43 -7.86
C TYR A 123 7.71 -7.70 -6.39
N GLN A 124 6.46 -7.47 -5.95
CA GLN A 124 6.01 -7.79 -4.60
C GLN A 124 6.08 -9.30 -4.30
N ASP A 125 5.78 -10.16 -5.27
CA ASP A 125 5.87 -11.62 -5.11
C ASP A 125 7.32 -12.10 -4.92
N VAL A 126 8.29 -11.47 -5.60
CA VAL A 126 9.72 -11.72 -5.36
C VAL A 126 10.11 -11.33 -3.93
N LEU A 127 9.64 -10.19 -3.43
CA LEU A 127 9.86 -9.76 -2.03
C LEU A 127 9.14 -10.65 -1.01
N ASN A 128 8.00 -11.25 -1.39
CA ASN A 128 7.21 -12.13 -0.53
C ASN A 128 7.77 -13.56 -0.45
N ARG A 129 8.73 -13.93 -1.31
CA ARG A 129 9.30 -15.29 -1.39
C ARG A 129 9.91 -15.77 -0.05
N ASP A 130 10.49 -14.84 0.71
CA ASP A 130 11.17 -15.13 1.98
C ASP A 130 10.25 -14.98 3.20
N LEU A 131 8.93 -14.83 3.01
CA LEU A 131 7.98 -14.73 4.12
C LEU A 131 7.79 -16.09 4.83
N PRO A 132 7.70 -16.09 6.18
CA PRO A 132 7.35 -17.29 6.94
C PRO A 132 6.03 -17.90 6.49
N VAL A 133 6.00 -19.24 6.35
CA VAL A 133 4.79 -19.99 5.93
C VAL A 133 3.60 -19.76 6.89
N SER A 134 3.86 -19.43 8.16
CA SER A 134 2.85 -18.99 9.13
C SER A 134 2.13 -17.72 8.68
N ASP A 135 2.89 -16.74 8.21
CA ASP A 135 2.41 -15.40 7.86
C ASP A 135 1.63 -15.47 6.55
N VAL A 136 2.11 -16.25 5.58
CA VAL A 136 1.41 -16.56 4.32
C VAL A 136 0.09 -17.29 4.59
N ARG A 137 0.06 -18.25 5.53
CA ARG A 137 -1.17 -18.96 5.91
C ARG A 137 -2.19 -18.03 6.57
N ALA A 138 -1.75 -17.19 7.50
CA ALA A 138 -2.60 -16.23 8.19
C ALA A 138 -3.15 -15.17 7.20
N ALA A 139 -2.31 -14.69 6.28
CA ALA A 139 -2.72 -13.83 5.18
C ALA A 139 -3.80 -14.46 4.29
N ALA A 140 -3.64 -15.73 3.91
CA ALA A 140 -4.61 -16.46 3.10
C ALA A 140 -5.95 -16.69 3.85
N GLN A 141 -5.90 -16.95 5.17
CA GLN A 141 -7.12 -17.01 6.00
C GLN A 141 -7.84 -15.65 6.05
N ARG A 142 -7.10 -14.56 6.23
CA ARG A 142 -7.63 -13.19 6.21
C ARG A 142 -8.23 -12.82 4.85
N PHE A 143 -7.58 -13.24 3.76
CA PHE A 143 -8.09 -13.03 2.40
C PHE A 143 -9.44 -13.72 2.18
N ARG A 144 -9.58 -14.99 2.58
CA ARG A 144 -10.88 -15.70 2.50
C ARG A 144 -11.96 -15.02 3.32
N ALA A 145 -11.68 -14.64 4.57
CA ALA A 145 -12.64 -13.93 5.41
C ALA A 145 -13.07 -12.58 4.80
N TRP A 146 -12.14 -11.85 4.19
CA TRP A 146 -12.43 -10.61 3.46
C TRP A 146 -13.31 -10.88 2.22
N TRP A 147 -12.96 -11.90 1.43
CA TRP A 147 -13.71 -12.32 0.24
C TRP A 147 -15.16 -12.72 0.58
N GLU A 148 -15.32 -13.65 1.51
CA GLU A 148 -16.62 -14.18 1.97
C GLU A 148 -17.52 -13.11 2.61
N SER A 149 -16.92 -12.07 3.22
CA SER A 149 -17.67 -10.97 3.84
C SER A 149 -18.29 -9.96 2.86
N GLY A 150 -18.08 -10.13 1.55
CA GLY A 150 -18.61 -9.23 0.51
C GLY A 150 -17.94 -7.85 0.44
N HIS A 151 -16.85 -7.61 1.19
CA HIS A 151 -16.07 -6.38 1.07
C HIS A 151 -15.37 -6.28 -0.29
N ALA A 152 -15.06 -7.41 -0.93
CA ALA A 152 -14.52 -7.43 -2.29
C ALA A 152 -15.52 -6.86 -3.31
N GLN A 153 -16.77 -7.34 -3.31
CA GLN A 153 -17.83 -6.81 -4.16
C GLN A 153 -18.04 -5.31 -3.93
N LYS A 154 -18.13 -4.86 -2.67
CA LYS A 154 -18.27 -3.42 -2.34
C LYS A 154 -17.11 -2.58 -2.88
N LEU A 155 -15.88 -3.11 -2.88
CA LEU A 155 -14.71 -2.43 -3.42
C LEU A 155 -14.74 -2.39 -4.95
N GLN A 156 -15.19 -3.46 -5.61
CA GLN A 156 -15.42 -3.50 -7.06
C GLN A 156 -16.52 -2.51 -7.47
N ASP A 157 -17.69 -2.55 -6.83
CA ASP A 157 -18.83 -1.67 -7.10
C ASP A 157 -18.44 -0.19 -6.98
N LYS A 158 -17.57 0.15 -6.02
CA LYS A 158 -17.05 1.50 -5.80
C LYS A 158 -16.07 1.98 -6.88
N ARG A 159 -15.48 1.06 -7.67
CA ARG A 159 -14.32 1.35 -8.55
C ARG A 159 -14.55 1.06 -10.02
N PHE A 160 -15.22 -0.04 -10.34
CA PHE A 160 -15.44 -0.53 -11.71
C PHE A 160 -16.90 -0.42 -12.15
N SER A 161 -17.83 -0.07 -11.25
CA SER A 161 -19.18 0.29 -11.66
C SER A 161 -19.12 1.59 -12.47
N PRO A 162 -19.68 1.64 -13.70
CA PRO A 162 -19.72 2.87 -14.47
C PRO A 162 -20.49 3.94 -13.67
N PRO A 163 -20.06 5.21 -13.69
CA PRO A 163 -20.76 6.27 -12.98
C PRO A 163 -22.21 6.27 -13.44
N ALA A 164 -23.14 6.13 -12.48
CA ALA A 164 -24.55 5.96 -12.78
C ALA A 164 -25.00 7.06 -13.74
N SER A 165 -25.82 6.72 -14.75
CA SER A 165 -26.23 7.65 -15.80
C SER A 165 -26.83 8.95 -15.24
N ALA A 166 -27.45 8.88 -14.06
CA ALA A 166 -27.91 10.02 -13.28
C ALA A 166 -26.79 11.02 -12.90
N ASP A 167 -25.60 10.57 -12.50
CA ASP A 167 -24.48 11.44 -12.12
C ASP A 167 -23.83 12.10 -13.34
N ILE A 168 -23.73 11.39 -14.46
CA ILE A 168 -23.30 11.96 -15.75
C ILE A 168 -24.29 13.06 -16.17
N LEU A 169 -25.60 12.77 -16.14
CA LEU A 169 -26.65 13.74 -16.47
C LEU A 169 -26.63 14.94 -15.52
N ARG A 170 -26.38 14.73 -14.22
CA ARG A 170 -26.27 15.80 -13.21
C ARG A 170 -25.04 16.67 -13.43
N ALA A 171 -23.89 16.08 -13.79
CA ALA A 171 -22.68 16.81 -14.16
C ALA A 171 -22.91 17.68 -15.41
N LEU A 172 -23.51 17.11 -16.47
CA LEU A 172 -23.88 17.82 -17.69
C LEU A 172 -24.87 18.98 -17.42
N GLN A 173 -25.89 18.76 -16.59
CA GLN A 173 -26.83 19.81 -16.17
C GLN A 173 -26.13 20.93 -15.39
N ASN A 174 -25.17 20.60 -14.52
CA ASN A 174 -24.42 21.58 -13.75
C ASN A 174 -23.45 22.42 -14.62
N MET A 175 -22.86 21.83 -15.67
CA MET A 175 -22.08 22.59 -16.65
C MET A 175 -22.97 23.52 -17.49
N ARG A 176 -24.17 23.07 -17.88
CA ARG A 176 -25.10 23.86 -18.69
C ARG A 176 -25.72 25.08 -17.97
N LYS A 177 -25.66 25.11 -16.63
CA LYS A 177 -26.10 26.24 -15.78
C LYS A 177 -25.00 27.27 -15.47
N LYS A 178 -23.76 27.06 -15.93
CA LYS A 178 -22.61 27.98 -15.73
C LYS A 178 -22.24 28.78 -16.99
N ARG A 179 -23.13 28.83 -17.98
CA ARG A 179 -23.09 29.72 -19.14
C ARG A 179 -24.29 30.65 -19.08
#